data_AF-A0A348UXH2-F1
#
_entry.id   AF-A0A348UXH2-F1
#
_cell.length_a   1.000
_cell.length_b   1.000
_cell.length_c   1.000
_cell.angle_alpha   90.00
_cell.angle_beta   90.00
_cell.angle_gamma   90.00
#
_symmetry.space_group_name_H-M   'P 1'
#
loop_
_entity.id
_entity.type
_entity.pdbx_description
1 polymer ?
#
loop_
_entity_poly.entity_id
_entity_poly.type
_entity_poly.pdbx_seq_one_letter_code
_entity_poly.pdbx_strand_id
1 'polypeptide(L)' 'MAGEFTGLTDAEWAVIEPFLPEQPEKPGKGRPHAFFRDILNTILWVLITGARWIDVPKGKGFG' A
#
# COMPACT_ATOMS: atom_id res chain seq x y z
N MET A 1 8.80 -18.79 9.81
CA MET A 1 9.34 -17.51 9.29
C MET A 1 8.23 -16.89 8.48
N ALA A 2 7.72 -15.73 8.90
CA ALA A 2 6.72 -15.01 8.10
C ALA A 2 7.32 -14.73 6.72
N GLY A 3 6.57 -15.05 5.67
CA GLY A 3 7.02 -14.83 4.29
C GLY A 3 7.43 -13.38 4.09
N GLU A 4 8.52 -13.16 3.36
CA GLU A 4 8.99 -11.83 3.00
C GLU A 4 7.97 -11.21 2.05
N PHE A 5 7.03 -10.44 2.58
CA PHE A 5 6.11 -9.65 1.76
C PHE A 5 6.84 -8.41 1.28
N THR A 6 6.97 -8.24 -0.04
CA THR A 6 7.66 -7.09 -0.66
C THR A 6 6.72 -6.15 -1.40
N GLY A 7 5.41 -6.41 -1.32
CA GLY A 7 4.36 -5.69 -2.03
C GLY A 7 3.60 -6.59 -3.02
N LEU A 8 2.39 -6.18 -3.38
CA LEU A 8 1.58 -6.85 -4.39
C LEU A 8 2.24 -6.78 -5.75
N THR A 9 2.24 -7.89 -6.48
CA THR A 9 2.59 -7.93 -7.90
C THR A 9 1.54 -7.18 -8.73
N ASP A 10 1.87 -6.83 -9.98
CA ASP A 10 0.93 -6.16 -10.88
C ASP A 10 -0.31 -7.04 -11.18
N ALA A 11 -0.12 -8.37 -11.26
CA ALA A 11 -1.20 -9.31 -11.48
C ALA A 11 -2.15 -9.38 -10.27
N GLU A 12 -1.63 -9.42 -9.05
CA GLU A 12 -2.45 -9.40 -7.83
C GLU A 12 -3.13 -8.04 -7.65
N TRP A 13 -2.43 -6.95 -7.97
CA TRP A 13 -3.03 -5.61 -7.95
C TRP A 13 -4.20 -5.48 -8.91
N ALA A 14 -4.07 -6.00 -10.13
CA ALA A 14 -5.14 -5.97 -11.14
C ALA A 14 -6.43 -6.70 -10.70
N VAL A 15 -6.33 -7.64 -9.76
CA VAL A 15 -7.50 -8.29 -9.16
C VAL A 15 -8.19 -7.39 -8.14
N ILE A 16 -7.43 -6.58 -7.39
CA ILE A 16 -7.94 -5.77 -6.28
C ILE A 16 -8.41 -4.39 -6.75
N GLU A 17 -7.66 -3.76 -7.65
CA GLU A 17 -7.88 -2.41 -8.16
C GLU A 17 -9.34 -2.12 -8.58
N PRO A 18 -10.06 -3.02 -9.28
CA PRO A 18 -11.43 -2.75 -9.72
C PRO A 18 -12.45 -2.61 -8.59
N PHE A 19 -12.12 -3.06 -7.38
CA PHE A 19 -12.99 -2.99 -6.20
C PHE A 19 -12.74 -1.74 -5.35
N LEU A 20 -11.70 -0.97 -5.67
CA LEU A 20 -11.39 0.27 -4.99
C LEU A 20 -12.14 1.43 -5.65
N PRO A 21 -12.49 2.48 -4.90
CA PRO A 21 -13.05 3.69 -5.50
C PRO A 21 -12.05 4.30 -6.47
N GLU A 22 -12.54 5.14 -7.38
CA GLU A 22 -11.66 5.95 -8.22
C GLU A 22 -10.68 6.73 -7.33
N GLN A 23 -9.43 6.81 -7.78
CA GLN A 23 -8.40 7.47 -7.01
C GLN A 23 -8.80 8.93 -6.79
N PRO A 24 -8.78 9.42 -5.53
CA PRO A 24 -9.20 10.78 -5.25
C PRO A 24 -8.38 11.76 -6.08
N GLU A 25 -9.07 12.72 -6.70
CA GLU A 25 -8.43 13.81 -7.41
C GLU A 25 -7.41 14.49 -6.50
N LYS A 26 -6.28 14.93 -7.08
CA LYS A 26 -5.24 15.63 -6.33
C LYS A 26 -5.88 16.83 -5.63
N PRO A 27 -5.86 16.90 -4.30
CA PRO A 27 -6.54 17.96 -3.60
C PRO A 27 -5.83 19.27 -3.93
N GLY A 28 -6.60 20.31 -4.31
CA GLY A 28 -6.04 21.62 -4.64
C GLY A 28 -5.29 22.28 -3.48
N LYS A 29 -5.44 21.76 -2.25
CA LYS A 29 -4.71 22.14 -1.02
C LYS A 29 -4.52 20.92 -0.12
N GLY A 30 -3.42 20.86 0.63
CA GLY A 30 -3.14 19.79 1.60
C GLY A 30 -2.10 18.77 1.13
N ARG A 31 -1.90 17.71 1.92
CA ARG A 31 -1.00 16.62 1.55
C ARG A 31 -1.66 15.78 0.45
N PRO A 32 -0.96 15.48 -0.66
CA PRO A 32 -1.50 14.59 -1.68
C PRO A 32 -1.92 13.25 -1.08
N HIS A 33 -3.01 12.68 -1.59
CA HIS A 33 -3.41 11.33 -1.23
C HIS A 33 -2.33 10.33 -1.67
N ALA A 34 -2.01 9.38 -0.79
CA ALA A 34 -1.19 8.23 -1.16
C ALA A 34 -1.96 7.34 -2.16
N PHE A 35 -1.22 6.67 -3.04
CA PHE A 35 -1.81 5.70 -3.97
C PHE A 35 -2.37 4.53 -3.18
N PHE A 36 -3.55 4.03 -3.54
CA PHE A 36 -4.18 2.93 -2.80
C PHE A 36 -3.30 1.68 -2.72
N ARG A 37 -2.51 1.40 -3.76
CA ARG A 37 -1.56 0.28 -3.77
C ARG A 37 -0.51 0.41 -2.68
N ASP A 38 0.02 1.61 -2.48
CA ASP A 38 1.05 1.87 -1.46
C ASP A 38 0.47 1.68 -0.05
N ILE A 39 -0.75 2.17 0.17
CA ILE A 39 -1.47 1.99 1.45
C ILE A 39 -1.71 0.51 1.72
N LEU A 40 -2.19 -0.23 0.71
CA LEU A 40 -2.52 -1.64 0.86
C LEU A 40 -1.27 -2.49 1.09
N ASN A 41 -0.19 -2.21 0.37
CA ASN A 41 1.11 -2.85 0.60
C ASN A 41 1.59 -2.61 2.04
N THR A 42 1.47 -1.39 2.56
CA THR A 42 1.83 -1.08 3.94
C THR A 42 1.02 -1.91 4.94
N ILE A 43 -0.32 -1.96 4.77
CA ILE A 43 -1.21 -2.72 5.66
C ILE A 43 -0.86 -4.20 5.61
N LEU A 44 -0.75 -4.78 4.41
CA LEU A 44 -0.44 -6.21 4.23
C LEU A 44 0.92 -6.56 4.82
N TRP A 45 1.93 -5.69 4.63
CA TRP A 45 3.25 -5.90 5.21
C TRP A 45 3.20 -5.96 6.75
N VAL A 46 2.51 -5.01 7.39
CA VAL A 46 2.34 -5.00 8.86
C VAL A 46 1.61 -6.27 9.33
N LEU A 47 0.55 -6.67 8.63
CA LEU A 47 -0.25 -7.85 9.00
C LEU A 47 0.51 -9.18 8.80
N ILE A 48 1.32 -9.29 7.74
CA ILE A 48 2.10 -10.50 7.44
C ILE A 48 3.33 -10.60 8.34
N THR A 49 4.05 -9.50 8.56
CA THR A 49 5.30 -9.50 9.34
C THR A 49 5.06 -9.40 10.84
N GLY A 50 3.93 -8.84 11.27
CA GLY A 50 3.65 -8.49 12.66
C GLY A 50 4.52 -7.34 13.19
N ALA A 51 5.23 -6.63 12.31
CA ALA A 51 6.09 -5.51 12.70
C ALA A 51 5.27 -4.28 13.11
N ARG A 52 5.93 -3.34 13.81
CA ARG A 52 5.27 -2.10 14.22
C ARG A 52 5.13 -1.16 13.02
N TRP A 53 4.12 -0.30 13.05
CA TRP A 53 3.91 0.74 12.03
C TRP A 53 5.11 1.68 11.82
N ILE A 54 5.91 1.92 12.85
CA ILE A 54 7.13 2.74 12.74
C ILE A 54 8.25 2.06 11.95
N ASP A 55 8.20 0.73 11.84
CA ASP A 55 9.20 -0.09 11.17
C ASP A 55 8.85 -0.36 9.70
N VAL A 56 7.74 0.20 9.20
CA VAL A 56 7.33 0.08 7.79
C VAL A 56 8.47 0.57 6.87
N PRO A 57 8.82 -0.19 5.82
CA PRO A 57 9.83 0.22 4.85
C PRO A 57 9.50 1.59 4.25
N LYS A 58 10.46 2.51 4.29
CA LYS A 58 10.33 3.83 3.66
C LYS A 58 10.89 3.76 2.25
N GLY A 59 10.04 3.75 1.23
CA GLY A 59 10.46 3.61 -0.16
C GLY A 59 9.31 3.46 -1.16
N LYS A 60 9.65 3.29 -2.45
CA LYS A 60 8.67 3.10 -3.52
C LYS A 60 7.81 1.86 -3.25
N GLY A 61 6.49 1.98 -3.31
CA GLY A 61 5.55 0.88 -3.08
C GLY A 61 4.99 0.77 -1.65
N PHE A 62 5.44 1.63 -0.73
CA PHE A 62 4.95 1.73 0.65
C PHE A 62 4.71 3.21 0.99
N GLY A 63 3.58 3.54 1.62
CA GLY A 63 3.20 4.92 1.89
C GLY A 63 1.87 5.10 2.59
#